data_AF-A0A0M9WSL6-F1
#
_entry.id   AF-A0A0M9WSL6-F1
#
_cell.length_a   1.000
_cell.length_b   1.000
_cell.length_c   1.000
_cell.angle_alpha   90.00
_cell.angle_beta   90.00
_cell.angle_gamma   90.00
#
_symmetry.space_group_name_H-M   'P 1'
#
loop_
_entity.id
_entity.type
_entity.pdbx_description
1 polymer ?
#
loop_
_entity_poly.entity_id
_entity_poly.type
_entity_poly.pdbx_seq_one_letter_code
_entity_poly.pdbx_strand_id
1 'polypeptide(L)'
;MNILLSVLLVIVYVRFMYYLFGVLTKFMKRKSSDFIVQILPGWILLMISSSIVIMLTPDYLTYQKIFRLMMFISIGVCIISIFLLIVVKKISLNKYNTIILKLKANRGIK
;
A
#
# COMPACT_ATOMS: atom_id res chain seq x y z
N MET A 1 0.24 -20.99 -26.29
CA MET A 1 -0.38 -21.05 -24.93
C MET A 1 -1.82 -20.58 -25.05
N ASN A 2 -2.80 -21.35 -24.59
CA ASN A 2 -4.23 -21.03 -24.77
C ASN A 2 -4.59 -19.70 -24.07
N ILE A 3 -5.14 -18.75 -24.83
CA ILE A 3 -5.62 -17.44 -24.34
C ILE A 3 -6.63 -17.61 -23.19
N LEU A 4 -7.42 -18.68 -23.23
CA LEU A 4 -8.35 -19.01 -22.16
C LEU A 4 -7.65 -19.30 -20.83
N LEU A 5 -6.52 -20.03 -20.87
CA LEU A 5 -5.75 -20.40 -19.68
C LEU A 5 -5.07 -19.17 -19.06
N SER A 6 -4.56 -18.26 -19.90
CA SER A 6 -3.93 -17.03 -19.41
C SER A 6 -4.95 -16.09 -18.76
N VAL A 7 -6.13 -15.93 -19.35
CA VAL A 7 -7.22 -15.13 -18.76
C VAL A 7 -7.68 -15.75 -17.43
N LEU A 8 -7.84 -17.07 -17.37
CA LEU A 8 -8.20 -17.76 -16.14
C LEU A 8 -7.17 -17.53 -15.03
N LEU A 9 -5.88 -17.59 -15.34
CA LEU A 9 -4.80 -17.38 -14.39
C LEU A 9 -4.83 -15.95 -13.81
N VAL A 10 -5.05 -14.93 -14.65
CA VAL A 10 -5.21 -13.54 -14.21
C VAL A 10 -6.42 -13.40 -13.28
N ILE A 11 -7.56 -14.01 -13.62
CA ILE A 11 -8.78 -13.94 -12.79
C ILE A 11 -8.55 -14.57 -11.42
N VAL A 12 -7.96 -15.76 -11.38
CA VAL A 12 -7.64 -16.46 -10.13
C VAL A 12 -6.68 -15.63 -9.28
N TYR A 13 -5.63 -15.08 -9.90
CA TYR A 13 -4.67 -14.21 -9.22
C TYR A 13 -5.35 -12.98 -8.59
N VAL A 14 -6.15 -12.24 -9.37
CA VAL A 14 -6.83 -11.03 -8.88
C VAL A 14 -7.75 -11.36 -7.72
N ARG A 15 -8.50 -12.46 -7.82
CA ARG A 15 -9.44 -12.88 -6.77
C ARG A 15 -8.72 -13.31 -5.49
N PHE A 16 -7.62 -14.04 -5.63
CA PHE A 16 -6.77 -14.42 -4.50
C PHE A 16 -6.14 -13.20 -3.81
N MET A 17 -5.61 -12.26 -4.60
CA MET A 17 -5.05 -11.03 -4.07
C MET A 17 -6.08 -10.14 -3.39
N TYR A 18 -7.30 -10.04 -3.95
CA TYR A 18 -8.41 -9.34 -3.31
C TYR A 18 -8.72 -9.93 -1.92
N TYR A 19 -8.76 -11.25 -1.80
CA TYR A 19 -8.96 -11.92 -0.52
C TYR A 19 -7.84 -11.59 0.47
N LEU A 20 -6.58 -11.75 0.07
CA LEU A 20 -5.43 -11.44 0.94
C LEU A 20 -5.40 -9.97 1.36
N PHE A 21 -5.72 -9.06 0.43
CA PHE A 21 -5.81 -7.63 0.72
C PHE A 21 -6.85 -7.38 1.81
N GLY A 22 -8.04 -7.97 1.69
CA GLY A 22 -9.10 -7.86 2.70
C GLY A 22 -8.69 -8.39 4.07
N VAL A 23 -7.96 -9.52 4.12
CA VAL A 23 -7.43 -10.08 5.37
C VAL A 23 -6.41 -9.13 6.02
N LEU A 24 -5.46 -8.62 5.23
CA LEU A 24 -4.45 -7.67 5.70
C LEU A 24 -5.07 -6.38 6.23
N THR A 25 -6.02 -5.80 5.49
CA THR A 25 -6.70 -4.57 5.93
C THR A 25 -7.47 -4.81 7.24
N LYS A 26 -8.18 -5.93 7.38
CA LYS A 26 -8.86 -6.28 8.65
C LYS A 26 -7.88 -6.44 9.81
N PHE A 27 -6.75 -7.10 9.57
CA PHE A 27 -5.70 -7.26 10.58
C PHE A 27 -5.13 -5.92 11.02
N MET A 28 -4.82 -5.03 10.08
CA MET A 28 -4.26 -3.72 10.37
C MET A 28 -5.28 -2.77 11.02
N LYS A 29 -6.57 -2.90 10.68
CA LYS A 29 -7.65 -2.14 11.32
C LYS A 29 -7.74 -2.41 12.83
N ARG A 30 -7.32 -3.60 13.29
CA ARG A 30 -7.22 -3.91 14.73
C ARG A 30 -6.03 -3.24 15.41
N LYS A 31 -4.99 -2.86 14.64
CA LYS A 31 -3.74 -2.29 15.17
C LYS A 31 -3.64 -0.78 15.05
N SER A 32 -4.32 -0.17 14.09
CA SER A 32 -4.25 1.27 13.84
C SER A 32 -5.56 1.81 13.31
N SER A 33 -5.93 3.02 13.75
CA SER A 33 -7.04 3.80 13.20
C SER A 33 -6.66 4.54 11.90
N ASP A 34 -5.37 4.66 11.59
CA ASP A 34 -4.91 5.40 10.41
C ASP A 34 -5.20 4.61 9.14
N PHE A 35 -6.07 5.15 8.28
CA PHE A 35 -6.46 4.53 7.02
C PHE A 35 -5.25 4.13 6.15
N ILE A 36 -4.26 5.02 6.02
CA ILE A 36 -3.07 4.75 5.19
C ILE A 36 -2.29 3.54 5.73
N VAL A 37 -2.13 3.44 7.05
CA VAL A 37 -1.45 2.31 7.70
C VAL A 37 -2.24 1.01 7.49
N GLN A 38 -3.57 1.09 7.40
CA GLN A 38 -4.43 -0.08 7.18
C GLN A 38 -4.30 -0.66 5.77
N ILE A 39 -4.20 0.19 4.75
CA ILE A 39 -4.19 -0.24 3.35
C ILE A 39 -2.78 -0.51 2.80
N LEU A 40 -1.75 0.13 3.37
CA LEU A 40 -0.39 0.08 2.84
C LEU A 40 0.17 -1.35 2.70
N PRO A 41 0.01 -2.26 3.68
CA PRO A 41 0.54 -3.62 3.54
C PRO A 41 -0.08 -4.40 2.37
N GLY A 42 -1.36 -4.16 2.07
CA GLY A 42 -2.03 -4.79 0.93
C GLY A 42 -1.46 -4.32 -0.41
N TRP A 43 -1.13 -3.02 -0.53
CA TRP A 43 -0.50 -2.48 -1.74
C TRP A 43 0.95 -2.93 -1.90
N ILE A 44 1.71 -3.05 -0.80
CA ILE A 44 3.05 -3.64 -0.82
C ILE A 44 2.99 -5.10 -1.28
N LEU A 45 2.02 -5.87 -0.79
CA LEU A 45 1.82 -7.25 -1.22
C LEU A 45 1.54 -7.34 -2.73
N LEU A 46 0.63 -6.50 -3.24
CA LEU A 46 0.32 -6.44 -4.68
C LEU A 46 1.54 -6.06 -5.51
N MET A 47 2.34 -5.11 -5.04
CA MET A 47 3.60 -4.72 -5.69
C MET A 47 4.56 -5.91 -5.80
N ILE A 48 4.88 -6.56 -4.67
CA ILE A 48 5.86 -7.65 -4.64
C ILE A 48 5.38 -8.84 -5.47
N SER A 49 4.12 -9.23 -5.29
CA SER A 49 3.56 -10.39 -5.98
C SER A 49 3.48 -10.19 -7.50
N SER A 50 3.07 -9.00 -7.96
CA SER A 50 3.06 -8.69 -9.40
C SER A 50 4.47 -8.65 -9.99
N SER A 51 5.46 -8.10 -9.26
CA SER A 51 6.88 -8.14 -9.66
C SER A 51 7.41 -9.57 -9.80
N ILE A 52 7.09 -10.45 -8.84
CA ILE A 52 7.49 -11.87 -8.89
C ILE A 52 6.89 -12.56 -10.11
N VAL A 53 5.60 -12.32 -10.40
CA VAL A 53 4.96 -12.87 -11.60
C VAL A 53 5.68 -12.37 -12.85
N ILE A 54 5.98 -11.08 -12.97
CA ILE A 54 6.70 -10.55 -14.14
C ILE A 54 8.08 -11.21 -14.30
N MET A 55 8.81 -11.40 -13.20
CA MET A 55 10.16 -11.98 -13.21
C MET A 55 10.17 -13.45 -13.63
N LEU A 56 9.15 -14.22 -13.23
CA LEU A 56 9.07 -15.66 -13.50
C LEU A 56 8.42 -15.99 -14.85
N THR A 57 7.90 -14.99 -15.57
CA THR A 57 7.05 -15.23 -16.74
C THR A 57 7.65 -14.63 -18.01
N PRO A 58 7.77 -15.42 -19.10
CA PRO A 58 8.32 -14.92 -20.37
C PRO A 58 7.58 -13.71 -20.96
N ASP A 59 8.33 -12.82 -21.62
CA ASP A 59 7.83 -11.53 -22.16
C ASP A 59 6.76 -11.65 -23.26
N TYR A 60 6.65 -12.80 -23.93
CA TYR A 60 5.69 -13.01 -25.02
C TYR A 60 4.27 -13.30 -24.53
N LEU A 61 4.03 -13.36 -23.21
CA LEU A 61 2.73 -13.70 -22.65
C LEU A 61 1.85 -12.46 -22.45
N THR A 62 0.66 -12.50 -23.03
CA THR A 62 -0.28 -11.37 -23.15
C THR A 62 -0.66 -10.74 -21.81
N TYR A 63 -0.63 -11.51 -20.72
CA TYR A 63 -0.98 -11.04 -19.39
C TYR A 63 0.15 -10.26 -18.70
N GLN A 64 1.39 -10.32 -19.19
CA GLN A 64 2.52 -9.64 -18.58
C GLN A 64 2.31 -8.11 -18.52
N LYS A 65 1.62 -7.55 -19.53
CA LYS A 65 1.20 -6.13 -19.55
C LYS A 65 0.28 -5.78 -18.38
N ILE A 66 -0.64 -6.68 -18.02
CA ILE A 66 -1.59 -6.49 -16.92
C ILE A 66 -0.84 -6.48 -15.58
N PHE A 67 0.08 -7.44 -15.38
CA PHE A 67 0.88 -7.48 -14.16
C PHE A 67 1.83 -6.28 -14.06
N ARG A 68 2.46 -5.84 -15.15
CA ARG A 68 3.26 -4.60 -15.18
C ARG A 68 2.43 -3.39 -14.77
N LEU A 69 1.22 -3.25 -15.29
CA LEU A 69 0.31 -2.17 -14.91
C LEU A 69 -0.04 -2.22 -13.41
N MET A 70 -0.39 -3.40 -12.88
CA MET A 70 -0.67 -3.59 -11.45
C MET A 70 0.53 -3.24 -10.58
N MET A 71 1.74 -3.63 -11.00
CA MET A 71 2.99 -3.30 -10.32
C MET A 71 3.19 -1.78 -10.25
N PHE A 72 3.11 -1.08 -11.38
CA PHE A 72 3.30 0.38 -11.41
C PHE A 72 2.26 1.14 -10.60
N ILE A 73 0.99 0.75 -10.68
CA ILE A 73 -0.07 1.34 -9.85
C ILE A 73 0.24 1.13 -8.37
N SER A 74 0.63 -0.09 -7.98
CA SER A 74 0.94 -0.42 -6.59
C SER A 74 2.15 0.35 -6.07
N ILE A 75 3.19 0.51 -6.89
CA ILE A 75 4.36 1.35 -6.58
C ILE A 75 3.92 2.79 -6.33
N GLY A 76 3.13 3.37 -7.24
CA GLY A 76 2.63 4.74 -7.12
C GLY A 76 1.85 4.96 -5.82
N VAL A 77 0.92 4.05 -5.50
CA VAL A 77 0.14 4.12 -4.25
C VAL A 77 1.04 3.98 -3.03
N CYS A 78 2.04 3.09 -3.05
CA CYS A 78 2.99 2.94 -1.95
C CYS A 78 3.82 4.21 -1.73
N ILE A 79 4.34 4.82 -2.79
CA ILE A 79 5.12 6.07 -2.70
C ILE A 79 4.27 7.20 -2.10
N ILE A 80 3.05 7.40 -2.59
CA ILE A 80 2.13 8.42 -2.08
C ILE A 80 1.80 8.16 -0.60
N SER A 81 1.52 6.91 -0.25
CA SER A 81 1.20 6.51 1.12
C SER A 81 2.38 6.75 2.07
N ILE A 82 3.60 6.41 1.66
CA ILE A 82 4.82 6.65 2.44
C ILE A 82 5.06 8.15 2.58
N PHE A 83 4.89 8.93 1.51
CA PHE A 83 5.01 10.38 1.54
C PHE A 83 4.04 10.99 2.56
N LEU A 84 2.76 10.59 2.53
CA LEU A 84 1.76 11.06 3.48
C LEU A 84 2.11 10.67 4.92
N LEU A 85 2.57 9.44 5.15
CA LEU A 85 2.97 8.97 6.48
C LEU A 85 4.20 9.70 7.03
N ILE A 86 5.19 10.00 6.18
CA ILE A 86 6.41 10.66 6.62
C ILE A 86 6.22 12.16 6.76
N VAL A 87 5.66 12.81 5.74
CA VAL A 87 5.62 14.27 5.66
C VAL A 87 4.43 14.81 6.45
N VAL A 88 3.21 14.37 6.14
CA VAL A 88 2.00 14.94 6.76
C VAL A 88 1.92 14.59 8.24
N LYS A 89 2.25 13.34 8.61
CA LYS A 89 2.21 12.93 10.01
C LYS A 89 3.25 13.66 10.86
N LYS A 90 4.49 13.82 10.37
CA LYS A 90 5.52 14.61 11.08
C LYS A 90 5.13 16.08 11.20
N ILE A 91 4.57 16.69 10.17
CA ILE A 91 4.08 18.08 10.23
C ILE A 91 3.01 18.23 11.32
N SER A 92 2.04 17.30 11.39
CA SER A 92 0.97 17.34 12.39
C SER A 92 1.51 17.24 13.83
N LEU A 93 2.46 16.32 14.07
CA LEU A 93 3.13 16.16 15.36
C LEU A 93 3.95 17.38 15.75
N ASN A 94 4.69 17.96 14.81
CA ASN A 94 5.50 19.14 15.07
C ASN A 94 4.62 20.36 15.42
N LYS A 95 3.50 20.52 14.71
CA LYS A 95 2.52 21.58 15.00
C LYS A 95 1.88 21.40 16.38
N TYR A 96 1.52 20.17 16.73
CA TYR A 96 0.98 19.83 18.05
C TYR A 96 1.99 20.11 19.19
N ASN A 97 3.24 19.67 19.04
CA ASN A 97 4.30 19.94 20.01
C ASN A 97 4.56 21.44 20.16
N THR A 98 4.53 22.20 19.07
CA THR A 98 4.66 23.66 19.11
C THR A 98 3.54 24.31 19.94
N ILE A 99 2.30 23.83 19.78
CA ILE A 99 1.15 24.34 20.56
C ILE A 99 1.30 24.00 22.05
N ILE A 100 1.69 22.76 22.39
CA ILE A 100 1.94 22.36 23.78
C ILE A 100 3.05 23.19 24.41
N LEU A 101 4.16 23.41 23.71
CA LEU A 101 5.27 24.22 24.22
C LEU A 101 4.84 25.66 24.50
N LYS A 102 4.04 26.27 23.59
CA LYS A 102 3.45 27.60 23.83
C LYS A 102 2.51 27.61 25.04
N LEU A 103 1.70 26.58 25.22
CA LEU A 103 0.80 26.47 26.38
C LEU A 103 1.56 26.28 27.71
N LYS A 104 2.66 25.51 27.72
CA LYS A 104 3.52 25.37 28.90
C LYS A 104 4.23 26.68 29.24
N ALA A 105 4.77 27.37 28.24
CA ALA A 105 5.42 28.67 28.42
C ALA A 105 4.46 29.73 28.98
N ASN A 106 3.20 29.77 28.51
CA ASN A 106 2.20 30.71 29.03
C ASN A 106 1.68 30.38 30.43
N ARG A 107 1.82 29.13 30.90
CA ARG A 107 1.37 28.73 32.25
C ARG A 107 2.48 28.79 33.30
N GLY A 108 3.72 29.12 32.92
CA GLY A 108 4.86 29.19 33.86
C GLY A 108 5.27 27.84 34.46
N ILE A 109 4.77 26.72 33.93
CA ILE A 109 5.08 25.38 34.41
C ILE A 109 6.30 24.90 33.61
N LYS A 110 7.47 24.93 34.26
CA LYS A 110 8.71 24.29 33.77
C LYS A 110 8.53 22.79 33.65
#